data_AF-A0A7J5QP52-F1
#
_entry.id   AF-A0A7J5QP52-F1
#
_cell.length_a   1.000
_cell.length_b   1.000
_cell.length_c   1.000
_cell.angle_alpha   90.00
_cell.angle_beta   90.00
_cell.angle_gamma   90.00
#
_symmetry.space_group_name_H-M   'P 1'
#
loop_
_entity.id
_entity.type
_entity.pdbx_description
1 polymer ?
#
loop_
_entity_poly.entity_id
_entity_poly.type
_entity_poly.pdbx_seq_one_letter_code
_entity_poly.pdbx_strand_id
1 'polypeptide(L)'
;MDIKELTEKYRERFEAFYHTEGNNTDRKGNRRKRTEESPSFLKEVIRPILDMLPELLPKYGFTKTTDEYAMYGKYYRIKAGVVLIGGFSINEDFGLFFTPLFHGKACGKSHRIDNMKQLVKTISEEFEKREVKMRK
;
A
#
# COMPACT_ATOMS: atom_id res chain seq x y z
N MET A 1 9.67 7.11 -7.64
CA MET A 1 8.53 6.24 -8.04
C MET A 1 7.26 7.06 -8.10
N ASP A 2 6.52 6.90 -9.19
CA ASP A 2 5.16 7.40 -9.33
C ASP A 2 4.19 6.31 -8.84
N ILE A 3 3.34 6.63 -7.85
CA ILE A 3 2.42 5.65 -7.26
C ILE A 3 1.18 5.52 -8.14
N LYS A 4 0.76 6.61 -8.77
CA LYS A 4 -0.38 6.62 -9.69
C LYS A 4 -0.10 5.69 -10.87
N GLU A 5 1.07 5.80 -11.50
CA GLU A 5 1.47 4.90 -12.58
C GLU A 5 1.51 3.43 -12.12
N LEU A 6 1.96 3.17 -10.89
CA LEU A 6 2.00 1.83 -10.32
C LEU A 6 0.58 1.26 -10.11
N THR A 7 -0.36 2.08 -9.65
CA THR A 7 -1.77 1.68 -9.49
C THR A 7 -2.48 1.51 -10.83
N GLU A 8 -2.13 2.28 -11.86
CA GLU A 8 -2.68 2.16 -13.22
C GLU A 8 -2.21 0.86 -13.87
N LYS A 9 -0.91 0.52 -13.79
CA LYS A 9 -0.38 -0.76 -14.26
C LYS A 9 -1.05 -1.95 -13.56
N TYR A 10 -1.27 -1.85 -12.25
CA TYR A 10 -2.01 -2.87 -11.52
C TYR A 10 -3.45 -2.99 -12.03
N ARG A 11 -4.14 -1.88 -12.25
CA ARG A 11 -5.52 -1.87 -12.77
C ARG A 11 -5.59 -2.56 -14.13
N GLU A 12 -4.71 -2.22 -15.07
CA GLU A 12 -4.66 -2.85 -16.40
C GLU A 12 -4.46 -4.37 -16.29
N ARG A 13 -3.54 -4.82 -15.43
CA ARG A 13 -3.30 -6.24 -15.18
C ARG A 13 -4.50 -6.93 -14.52
N PHE A 14 -5.12 -6.27 -13.54
CA PHE A 14 -6.32 -6.75 -12.86
C PHE A 14 -7.46 -6.95 -13.86
N GLU A 15 -7.74 -5.92 -14.67
CA GLU A 15 -8.76 -5.97 -15.71
C GLU A 15 -8.46 -7.07 -16.74
N ALA A 16 -7.24 -7.13 -17.27
CA ALA A 16 -6.84 -8.17 -18.22
C ALA A 16 -7.02 -9.59 -17.64
N PHE A 17 -6.65 -9.80 -16.38
CA PHE A 17 -6.75 -11.11 -15.73
C PHE A 17 -8.20 -11.55 -15.55
N TYR A 18 -9.08 -10.68 -15.06
CA TYR A 18 -10.47 -11.02 -14.73
C TYR A 18 -11.46 -10.88 -15.91
N HIS A 19 -11.26 -9.94 -16.84
CA HIS A 19 -12.06 -9.88 -18.08
C HIS A 19 -11.80 -11.06 -19.01
N THR A 20 -10.57 -11.61 -19.00
CA THR A 20 -10.27 -12.85 -19.72
C THR A 20 -10.94 -14.08 -19.07
N GLU A 21 -11.24 -14.06 -17.76
CA GLU A 21 -12.00 -15.16 -17.12
C GLU A 21 -13.50 -15.08 -17.37
N GLY A 22 -14.09 -13.87 -17.34
CA GLY A 22 -15.53 -13.66 -17.58
C GLY A 22 -16.01 -14.11 -18.97
N ASN A 23 -15.14 -14.05 -19.99
CA ASN A 23 -15.44 -14.48 -21.35
C ASN A 23 -15.24 -15.99 -21.60
N ASN A 24 -14.72 -16.75 -20.63
CA ASN A 24 -14.42 -18.19 -20.77
C ASN A 24 -15.40 -19.10 -19.99
N THR A 25 -16.52 -18.58 -19.52
CA THR A 25 -17.53 -19.35 -18.78
C THR A 25 -18.34 -20.31 -19.67
N ASP A 26 -18.28 -20.18 -21.00
CA ASP A 26 -19.02 -21.04 -21.94
C ASP A 26 -18.29 -22.29 -22.44
N ARG A 27 -17.00 -22.49 -22.10
CA ARG A 27 -16.24 -23.67 -22.57
C ARG A 27 -15.94 -24.65 -21.45
N LYS A 28 -16.96 -25.44 -21.14
CA LYS A 28 -16.88 -26.72 -20.42
C LYS A 28 -15.80 -27.59 -21.10
N GLY A 29 -14.62 -27.71 -20.49
CA GLY A 29 -13.68 -28.79 -20.85
C GLY A 29 -12.18 -28.52 -20.81
N ASN A 30 -11.70 -27.28 -20.64
CA ASN A 30 -10.24 -27.09 -20.55
C ASN A 30 -9.87 -25.92 -19.64
N ARG A 31 -9.86 -26.16 -18.32
CA ARG A 31 -9.11 -25.30 -17.39
C ARG A 31 -7.63 -25.46 -17.76
N ARG A 32 -7.14 -24.67 -18.72
CA ARG A 32 -5.70 -24.44 -18.87
C ARG A 32 -5.22 -24.05 -17.46
N LYS A 33 -4.33 -24.85 -16.86
CA LYS A 33 -3.66 -24.49 -15.61
C LYS A 33 -3.03 -23.12 -15.86
N ARG A 34 -3.66 -22.06 -15.35
CA ARG A 34 -3.08 -20.71 -15.38
C ARG A 34 -1.77 -20.80 -14.62
N THR A 35 -0.67 -20.63 -15.36
CA THR A 35 0.68 -20.55 -14.79
C THR A 35 0.96 -19.16 -14.23
N GLU A 36 0.15 -18.16 -14.57
CA GLU A 36 0.29 -16.78 -14.09
C GLU A 36 -0.38 -16.61 -12.71
N GLU A 37 0.38 -16.08 -11.73
CA GLU A 37 -0.15 -15.74 -10.41
C GLU A 37 -1.24 -14.68 -10.51
N SER A 38 -2.34 -14.84 -9.75
CA SER A 38 -3.40 -13.84 -9.67
C SER A 38 -2.86 -12.46 -9.26
N PRO A 39 -3.38 -11.35 -9.82
CA PRO A 39 -3.00 -10.00 -9.42
C PRO A 39 -3.18 -9.77 -7.91
N SER A 40 -2.15 -9.19 -7.28
CA SER A 40 -2.09 -8.91 -5.85
C SER A 40 -1.64 -7.48 -5.62
N PHE A 41 -2.59 -6.61 -5.27
CA PHE A 41 -2.30 -5.20 -4.95
C PHE A 41 -1.25 -5.04 -3.85
N LEU A 42 -1.25 -5.97 -2.89
CA LEU A 42 -0.26 -6.01 -1.83
C LEU A 42 1.17 -6.19 -2.38
N LYS A 43 1.38 -7.20 -3.23
CA LYS A 43 2.72 -7.52 -3.78
C LYS A 43 3.15 -6.48 -4.83
N GLU A 44 2.21 -5.99 -5.63
CA GLU A 44 2.52 -5.17 -6.81
C GLU A 44 2.54 -3.67 -6.53
N VAL A 45 1.83 -3.21 -5.49
CA VAL A 45 1.71 -1.78 -5.17
C VAL A 45 2.20 -1.50 -3.75
N ILE A 46 1.63 -2.15 -2.74
CA ILE A 46 1.91 -1.81 -1.33
C ILE A 46 3.36 -2.10 -0.94
N ARG A 47 3.86 -3.31 -1.21
CA ARG A 47 5.23 -3.69 -0.85
C ARG A 47 6.29 -2.81 -1.52
N PRO A 48 6.26 -2.56 -2.85
CA PRO A 48 7.21 -1.65 -3.48
C PRO A 48 7.24 -0.26 -2.86
N ILE A 49 6.08 0.29 -2.47
CA ILE A 49 6.00 1.60 -1.78
C ILE A 49 6.68 1.53 -0.41
N LEU A 50 6.37 0.50 0.38
CA LEU A 50 6.93 0.35 1.72
C LEU A 50 8.43 0.06 1.69
N ASP A 51 8.90 -0.74 0.73
CA ASP A 51 10.29 -1.17 0.62
C ASP A 51 11.25 -0.04 0.22
N MET A 52 10.73 1.06 -0.34
CA MET A 52 11.51 2.27 -0.59
C MET A 52 11.58 3.21 0.62
N LEU A 53 10.70 3.07 1.63
CA LEU A 53 10.73 3.96 2.80
C LEU A 53 12.05 3.92 3.57
N PRO A 54 12.73 2.77 3.77
CA PRO A 54 14.04 2.73 4.42
C PRO A 54 15.11 3.56 3.70
N GLU A 55 15.08 3.62 2.38
CA GLU A 55 16.04 4.37 1.57
C GLU A 55 15.73 5.88 1.56
N LEU A 56 14.45 6.24 1.52
CA LEU A 56 14.00 7.63 1.45
C LEU A 56 13.95 8.32 2.81
N LEU A 57 13.76 7.55 3.88
CA LEU A 57 13.60 8.02 5.25
C LEU A 57 14.45 7.20 6.24
N PRO A 58 15.79 7.13 6.04
CA PRO A 58 16.66 6.26 6.84
C PRO A 58 16.65 6.61 8.33
N LYS A 59 16.40 7.88 8.67
CA LYS A 59 16.37 8.37 10.06
C LYS A 59 15.24 7.79 10.92
N TYR A 60 14.18 7.25 10.33
CA TYR A 60 12.98 6.81 11.07
C TYR A 60 12.96 5.30 11.36
N GLY A 61 13.93 4.52 10.88
CA GLY A 61 14.03 3.09 11.20
C GLY A 61 12.96 2.22 10.53
N PHE A 62 12.57 2.54 9.29
CA PHE A 62 11.74 1.67 8.48
C PHE A 62 12.48 0.37 8.13
N THR A 63 11.73 -0.71 7.98
CA THR A 63 12.23 -2.01 7.51
C THR A 63 11.50 -2.40 6.25
N LYS A 64 12.18 -3.14 5.36
CA LYS A 64 11.54 -3.73 4.18
C LYS A 64 10.48 -4.73 4.61
N THR A 65 9.44 -4.86 3.81
CA THR A 65 8.37 -5.82 4.00
C THR A 65 8.88 -7.24 3.81
N THR A 66 8.22 -8.18 4.50
CA THR A 66 8.48 -9.61 4.38
C THR A 66 7.32 -10.30 3.70
N ASP A 67 7.50 -11.57 3.34
CA ASP A 67 6.44 -12.38 2.75
C ASP A 67 5.21 -12.55 3.64
N GLU A 68 5.37 -12.38 4.95
CA GLU A 68 4.31 -12.43 5.96
C GLU A 68 3.55 -11.10 6.13
N TYR A 69 4.03 -10.02 5.51
CA TYR A 69 3.37 -8.72 5.62
C TYR A 69 1.95 -8.80 5.03
N ALA A 70 0.96 -8.48 5.85
CA ALA A 70 -0.45 -8.55 5.50
C ALA A 70 -1.21 -7.33 6.03
N MET A 71 -2.39 -7.11 5.45
CA MET A 71 -3.34 -6.12 5.91
C MET A 71 -3.82 -6.45 7.32
N TYR A 72 -3.94 -5.43 8.18
CA TYR A 72 -4.51 -5.60 9.52
C TYR A 72 -5.73 -4.69 9.68
N GLY A 73 -6.90 -5.31 9.87
CA GLY A 73 -8.17 -4.60 9.90
C GLY A 73 -8.42 -3.92 8.55
N LYS A 74 -8.56 -2.60 8.56
CA LYS A 74 -8.84 -1.79 7.35
C LYS A 74 -7.59 -1.19 6.70
N TYR A 75 -6.40 -1.51 7.19
CA TYR A 75 -5.18 -0.83 6.77
C TYR A 75 -4.00 -1.77 6.53
N TYR A 76 -3.22 -1.46 5.50
CA TYR A 76 -1.83 -1.89 5.40
C TYR A 76 -1.00 -1.01 6.33
N ARG A 77 -0.67 -1.53 7.52
CA ARG A 77 -0.05 -0.74 8.58
C ARG A 77 1.39 -0.37 8.25
N ILE A 78 1.72 0.90 8.48
CA ILE A 78 3.05 1.46 8.26
C ILE A 78 3.71 1.66 9.63
N LYS A 79 4.75 0.88 9.88
CA LYS A 79 5.53 0.93 11.12
C LYS A 79 6.96 1.36 10.81
N ALA A 80 7.53 2.16 11.72
CA ALA A 80 8.96 2.44 11.75
C ALA A 80 9.48 2.02 13.12
N GLY A 81 10.33 0.99 13.16
CA GLY A 81 10.61 0.22 14.37
C GLY A 81 9.32 -0.24 15.08
N VAL A 82 9.17 0.15 16.34
CA VAL A 82 7.99 -0.17 17.18
C VAL A 82 6.82 0.80 17.00
N VAL A 83 7.02 1.92 16.29
CA VAL A 83 6.03 3.00 16.19
C VAL A 83 5.11 2.77 14.99
N LEU A 84 3.81 2.66 15.26
CA LEU A 84 2.77 2.69 14.22
C LEU A 84 2.46 4.15 13.86
N ILE A 85 2.78 4.54 12.63
CA ILE A 85 2.63 5.92 12.15
C ILE A 85 1.33 6.11 11.38
N GLY A 86 0.94 5.10 10.62
CA GLY A 86 -0.22 5.20 9.75
C GLY A 86 -0.58 3.89 9.09
N GLY A 87 -1.46 3.98 8.12
CA GLY A 87 -1.85 2.84 7.31
C GLY A 87 -2.37 3.26 5.95
N PHE A 88 -2.11 2.42 4.95
CA PHE A 88 -2.74 2.59 3.65
C PHE A 88 -4.11 1.94 3.61
N SER A 89 -5.05 2.63 2.97
CA SER A 89 -6.33 2.09 2.52
C SER A 89 -6.45 2.31 1.02
N ILE A 90 -7.25 1.46 0.37
CA ILE A 90 -7.47 1.50 -1.07
C ILE A 90 -8.97 1.69 -1.30
N ASN A 91 -9.35 2.47 -2.30
CA ASN A 91 -10.75 2.59 -2.73
C ASN A 91 -11.06 1.66 -3.92
N GLU A 92 -12.30 1.70 -4.41
CA GLU A 92 -12.74 0.89 -5.56
C GLU A 92 -11.94 1.19 -6.84
N ASP A 93 -11.41 2.40 -6.95
CA ASP A 93 -10.58 2.86 -8.08
C ASP A 93 -9.09 2.57 -7.93
N PHE A 94 -8.69 1.70 -7.00
CA PHE A 94 -7.28 1.43 -6.69
C PHE A 94 -6.47 2.66 -6.23
N GLY A 95 -7.15 3.76 -5.92
CA GLY A 95 -6.55 4.95 -5.34
C GLY A 95 -6.02 4.66 -3.94
N LEU A 96 -4.78 5.05 -3.71
CA LEU A 96 -4.09 4.82 -2.44
C LEU A 96 -4.25 6.02 -1.50
N PHE A 97 -4.63 5.74 -0.25
CA PHE A 97 -4.81 6.76 0.77
C PHE A 97 -3.98 6.44 2.01
N PHE A 98 -3.30 7.45 2.53
CA PHE A 98 -2.59 7.38 3.81
C PHE A 98 -3.45 7.98 4.92
N THR A 99 -3.65 7.20 5.99
CA THR A 99 -4.30 7.67 7.23
C THR A 99 -3.31 7.61 8.39
N PRO A 100 -3.07 8.70 9.12
CA PRO A 100 -2.34 8.67 10.37
C PRO A 100 -3.06 7.80 11.41
N LEU A 101 -2.32 6.88 12.04
CA LEU A 101 -2.85 5.95 13.05
C LEU A 101 -2.12 6.11 14.37
N PHE A 102 -2.86 6.13 15.49
CA PHE A 102 -2.34 6.10 16.85
C PHE A 102 -2.97 4.94 17.62
N HIS A 103 -2.15 4.04 18.18
CA HIS A 103 -2.62 2.79 18.81
C HIS A 103 -3.61 1.98 17.93
N GLY A 104 -3.39 2.03 16.61
CA GLY A 104 -4.22 1.32 15.63
C GLY A 104 -5.54 2.02 15.26
N LYS A 105 -5.83 3.18 15.83
CA LYS A 105 -7.02 3.99 15.53
C LYS A 105 -6.63 5.19 14.65
N ALA A 106 -7.49 5.54 13.70
CA ALA A 106 -7.30 6.75 12.90
C ALA A 106 -7.32 7.99 13.79
N CYS A 107 -6.30 8.83 13.69
CA CYS A 107 -6.15 10.03 14.51
C CYS A 107 -6.02 11.31 13.68
N GLY A 108 -6.16 11.21 12.36
CA GLY A 108 -6.05 12.33 11.43
C GLY A 108 -6.88 12.09 10.17
N LYS A 109 -6.90 13.08 9.28
CA LYS A 109 -7.56 12.95 7.98
C LYS A 109 -6.81 11.95 7.11
N SER A 110 -7.56 11.23 6.30
CA SER A 110 -7.01 10.40 5.23
C SER A 110 -6.62 11.29 4.05
N HIS A 111 -5.46 11.04 3.46
CA HIS A 111 -4.92 11.82 2.34
C HIS A 111 -4.64 10.89 1.17
N ARG A 112 -5.11 11.26 -0.03
CA ARG A 112 -4.74 10.55 -1.25
C ARG A 112 -3.25 10.74 -1.52
N ILE A 113 -2.58 9.66 -1.90
CA ILE A 113 -1.16 9.63 -2.22
C ILE A 113 -1.01 9.17 -3.67
N ASP A 114 -0.57 10.08 -4.54
CA ASP A 114 -0.34 9.78 -5.96
C ASP A 114 1.15 9.60 -6.29
N ASN A 115 2.06 10.03 -5.42
CA ASN A 115 3.49 9.83 -5.61
C ASN A 115 4.28 9.71 -4.31
N MET A 116 5.51 9.22 -4.43
CA MET A 116 6.38 8.98 -3.28
C MET A 116 6.79 10.25 -2.55
N LYS A 117 6.94 11.39 -3.26
CA LYS A 117 7.31 12.67 -2.63
C LYS A 117 6.22 13.15 -1.67
N GLN A 118 4.96 13.05 -2.07
CA GLN A 118 3.81 13.34 -1.20
C GLN A 118 3.82 12.46 0.04
N LEU A 119 3.99 11.14 -0.14
CA LEU A 119 4.02 10.19 0.96
C LEU A 119 5.14 10.49 1.96
N VAL A 120 6.37 10.68 1.49
CA VAL A 120 7.53 11.00 2.33
C VAL A 120 7.30 12.27 3.13
N LYS A 121 6.75 13.31 2.48
CA LYS A 121 6.41 14.57 3.13
C LYS A 121 5.38 14.35 4.23
N THR A 122 4.27 13.68 3.92
CA THR A 122 3.20 13.39 4.89
C THR A 122 3.71 12.57 6.08
N ILE A 123 4.49 11.52 5.84
CA ILE A 123 5.08 10.70 6.91
C ILE A 123 6.01 11.55 7.79
N SER A 124 6.89 12.36 7.20
CA SER A 124 7.82 13.21 7.95
C SER A 124 7.10 14.21 8.85
N GLU A 125 6.07 14.88 8.32
CA GLU A 125 5.22 15.79 9.10
C GLU A 125 4.51 15.07 10.26
N GLU A 126 4.07 13.83 10.06
CA GLU A 126 3.45 13.04 11.14
C GLU A 126 4.46 12.64 12.23
N PHE A 127 5.72 12.39 11.88
CA PHE A 127 6.78 12.19 12.88
C PHE A 127 7.08 13.46 13.66
N GLU A 128 7.26 14.59 12.98
CA GLU A 128 7.55 15.87 13.62
C GLU A 128 6.43 16.27 14.60
N LYS A 129 5.16 16.12 14.20
CA LYS A 129 4.01 16.35 15.08
C LYS A 129 4.02 15.47 16.34
N ARG A 130 4.57 14.26 16.26
CA ARG A 130 4.67 13.33 17.41
C ARG A 130 5.86 13.65 18.29
N GLU A 131 7.01 13.97 17.73
CA GLU A 131 8.20 14.39 18.50
C GLU A 131 7.92 15.67 19.29
N VAL A 132 7.25 16.65 18.69
CA VAL A 132 6.81 17.87 19.39
C VAL A 132 5.87 17.54 20.56
N LYS A 133 5.01 16.52 20.42
CA LYS A 133 4.12 16.07 21.50
C LYS A 133 4.82 15.29 22.61
N MET A 134 5.92 14.59 22.32
CA MET A 134 6.69 13.83 23.31
C MET A 134 7.71 14.67 24.08
N ARG A 135 8.07 15.86 23.58
CA ARG A 135 8.97 16.82 24.25
C ARG A 135 8.29 17.69 25.32
N LYS A 136 7.27 17.20 26.03
CA LYS A 136 6.58 17.92 27.12
C LYS A 136 6.69 17.21 28.44
#